data_AF-A0AA40B293-F1
#
_entry.id   AF-A0AA40B293-F1
#
_cell.length_a   1.000
_cell.length_b   1.000
_cell.length_c   1.000
_cell.angle_alpha   90.00
_cell.angle_beta   90.00
_cell.angle_gamma   90.00
#
_symmetry.space_group_name_H-M   'P 1'
#
loop_
_entity.id
_entity.type
_entity.pdbx_description
1 polymer ?
#
loop_
_entity_poly.entity_id
_entity_poly.type
_entity_poly.pdbx_seq_one_letter_code
_entity_poly.pdbx_strand_id
1 'polypeptide(L)'
;MSIPGLGQLVAQQSTAPSTRTITLHPFSEWRFQISPTSSATCRLLTGTAERDGTELAQNKTYTLTRCRSKIISLTGATLEITGEFESETVKHHPHPADSPLVAYLNLHFLLQARRTQSSSSQSGSGHGPRVMICGPGAVGKTSLAKMLIGWATRQGEQPVLATVDPRDGMLALPGTLSAAVFATVMDVEDPEGGVGVSCTPSNGPSAVPVKLPVGYYFGRERVEDDGRLWRDLVGRLGSSVRAKTGGDSGVRRGGVVVDTPAVQFRKGEVKGLMHVIREFAVNIIVVLGSPDLEAELRRRNHKTPHGEPIEIVNLDKSDGVVEQDRQFLLSTRKALIKDYFFGDSKRALSPSVQSFSFDDVVIFRAVDGPDLDDPTQVLERAEISEEMSHWTLAVMDASVNDPLETIRQAPVIGWVCVSDVDKGRRRLKILSPVSGRLTRPMVWGRWPEPYVNLLG
;
A
#
# COMPACT_ATOMS: atom_id res chain seq x y z
N MET A 1 -4.28 56.26 -37.38
CA MET A 1 -3.52 56.36 -36.11
C MET A 1 -3.72 55.05 -35.38
N SER A 2 -2.83 54.10 -35.64
CA SER A 2 -2.91 52.72 -35.14
C SER A 2 -1.95 52.59 -33.97
N ILE A 3 -2.43 52.12 -32.82
CA ILE A 3 -1.65 51.99 -31.60
C ILE A 3 -0.68 50.80 -31.76
N PRO A 4 0.65 51.02 -31.75
CA PRO A 4 1.63 49.93 -31.77
C PRO A 4 1.79 49.36 -30.36
N GLY A 5 1.60 48.05 -30.17
CA GLY A 5 1.83 47.43 -28.85
C GLY A 5 1.10 46.13 -28.52
N LEU A 6 0.20 45.61 -29.36
CA LEU A 6 -0.25 44.22 -29.22
C LEU A 6 0.71 43.29 -29.95
N GLY A 7 1.76 42.88 -29.24
CA GLY A 7 2.53 41.70 -29.64
C GLY A 7 1.58 40.51 -29.78
N GLN A 8 1.67 39.82 -30.92
CA GLN A 8 1.07 38.51 -31.10
C GLN A 8 1.55 37.62 -29.95
N LEU A 9 0.66 37.30 -29.02
CA LEU A 9 0.84 36.13 -28.17
C LEU A 9 0.84 34.94 -29.13
N VAL A 10 2.04 34.47 -29.49
CA VAL A 10 2.23 33.16 -30.08
C VAL A 10 1.63 32.21 -29.06
N ALA A 11 0.41 31.71 -29.35
CA ALA A 11 -0.10 30.56 -28.63
C ALA A 11 1.01 29.51 -28.74
N GLN A 12 1.65 29.18 -27.61
CA GLN A 12 2.50 28.00 -27.55
C GLN A 12 1.61 26.86 -28.04
N GLN A 13 1.88 26.41 -29.27
CA GLN A 13 1.30 25.19 -29.78
C GLN A 13 1.79 24.12 -28.81
N SER A 14 0.93 23.73 -27.87
CA SER A 14 1.13 22.51 -27.11
C SER A 14 1.19 21.41 -28.16
N THR A 15 2.40 20.97 -28.49
CA THR A 15 2.61 19.79 -29.33
C THR A 15 1.81 18.67 -28.68
N ALA A 16 0.77 18.19 -29.36
CA ALA A 16 0.00 17.06 -28.87
C ALA A 16 0.98 15.90 -28.59
N PRO A 17 0.87 15.23 -27.43
CA PRO A 17 1.81 14.18 -27.07
C PRO A 17 1.84 13.12 -28.18
N SER A 18 3.05 12.80 -28.66
CA SER A 18 3.21 11.87 -29.78
C SER A 18 2.74 10.47 -29.35
N THR A 19 1.77 9.92 -30.07
CA THR A 19 1.36 8.53 -29.88
C THR A 19 2.35 7.62 -30.60
N ARG A 20 2.87 6.60 -29.92
CA ARG A 20 3.84 5.65 -30.48
C ARG A 20 3.53 4.23 -30.04
N THR A 21 4.00 3.26 -30.82
CA THR A 21 3.86 1.84 -30.52
C THR A 21 5.16 1.27 -29.98
N ILE A 22 5.08 0.42 -28.96
CA ILE A 22 6.18 -0.36 -28.43
C ILE A 22 5.83 -1.86 -28.50
N THR A 23 6.84 -2.68 -28.77
CA THR A 23 6.69 -4.15 -28.80
C THR A 23 7.45 -4.74 -27.62
N LEU A 24 6.77 -5.58 -26.85
CA LEU A 24 7.32 -6.40 -25.80
C LEU A 24 7.49 -7.82 -26.33
N HIS A 25 8.71 -8.35 -26.28
CA HIS A 25 8.96 -9.76 -26.49
C HIS A 25 8.53 -10.58 -25.25
N PRO A 26 8.39 -11.90 -25.35
CA PRO A 26 8.15 -12.75 -24.17
C PRO A 26 9.15 -12.47 -23.04
N PHE A 27 8.66 -12.46 -21.80
CA PHE A 27 9.43 -12.18 -20.58
C PHE A 27 10.14 -10.83 -20.54
N SER A 28 9.65 -9.86 -21.32
CA SER A 28 10.14 -8.48 -21.34
C SER A 28 9.21 -7.54 -20.56
N GLU A 29 9.75 -6.38 -20.19
CA GLU A 29 9.01 -5.35 -19.46
C GLU A 29 9.25 -3.95 -20.01
N TRP A 30 8.19 -3.16 -20.13
CA TRP A 30 8.24 -1.71 -20.33
C TRP A 30 8.28 -1.05 -18.96
N ARG A 31 9.40 -0.40 -18.64
CA ARG A 31 9.65 0.35 -17.41
C ARG A 31 9.37 1.82 -17.67
N PHE A 32 8.61 2.47 -16.82
CA PHE A 32 8.28 3.88 -16.98
C PHE A 32 8.16 4.62 -15.64
N GLN A 33 8.41 5.91 -15.69
CA GLN A 33 8.24 6.84 -14.58
C GLN A 33 7.41 8.02 -15.05
N ILE A 34 6.32 8.29 -14.34
CA ILE A 34 5.41 9.40 -14.64
C ILE A 34 5.48 10.38 -13.47
N SER A 35 5.78 11.64 -13.80
CA SER A 35 5.88 12.70 -12.80
C SER A 35 4.55 12.90 -12.06
N PRO A 36 4.56 13.50 -10.86
CA PRO A 36 3.33 13.77 -10.11
C PRO A 36 2.32 14.68 -10.85
N THR A 37 2.78 15.45 -11.84
CA THR A 37 1.98 16.43 -12.58
C THR A 37 1.63 15.99 -14.00
N SER A 38 2.20 14.89 -14.48
CA SER A 38 1.97 14.37 -15.84
C SER A 38 1.05 13.15 -15.82
N SER A 39 0.51 12.81 -16.98
CA SER A 39 -0.23 11.58 -17.21
C SER A 39 0.19 10.96 -18.53
N ALA A 40 0.10 9.64 -18.61
CA ALA A 40 0.31 8.90 -19.84
C ALA A 40 -0.79 7.88 -20.03
N THR A 41 -1.05 7.49 -21.27
CA THR A 41 -1.98 6.43 -21.61
C THR A 41 -1.25 5.24 -22.21
N CYS A 42 -1.81 4.06 -21.99
CA CYS A 42 -1.36 2.81 -22.58
C CYS A 42 -2.57 2.00 -23.06
N ARG A 43 -2.48 1.42 -24.25
CA ARG A 43 -3.51 0.57 -24.84
C ARG A 43 -2.88 -0.68 -25.41
N LEU A 44 -3.35 -1.86 -24.98
CA LEU A 44 -2.90 -3.14 -25.52
C LEU A 44 -3.49 -3.36 -26.91
N LEU A 45 -2.65 -3.48 -27.93
CA LEU A 45 -3.07 -3.72 -29.32
C LEU A 45 -3.18 -5.23 -29.60
N THR A 46 -2.15 -5.99 -29.26
CA THR A 46 -2.05 -7.44 -29.53
C THR A 46 -1.25 -8.13 -28.41
N GLY A 47 -1.47 -9.44 -28.25
CA GLY A 47 -0.78 -10.26 -27.25
C GLY A 47 -1.35 -10.12 -25.84
N THR A 48 -0.55 -10.41 -24.82
CA THR A 48 -0.95 -10.29 -23.40
C THR A 48 0.05 -9.42 -22.64
N ALA A 49 -0.45 -8.49 -21.84
CA ALA A 49 0.37 -7.65 -20.99
C ALA A 49 -0.31 -7.45 -19.64
N GLU A 50 0.48 -7.28 -18.58
CA GLU A 50 -0.03 -7.12 -17.23
C GLU A 50 0.77 -6.09 -16.44
N ARG A 51 0.09 -5.40 -15.53
CA ARG A 51 0.68 -4.51 -14.52
C ARG A 51 0.43 -5.13 -13.15
N ASP A 52 1.50 -5.42 -12.42
CA ASP A 52 1.43 -5.97 -11.06
C ASP A 52 0.51 -7.20 -10.92
N GLY A 53 0.56 -8.11 -11.92
CA GLY A 53 -0.25 -9.33 -11.97
C GLY A 53 -1.69 -9.15 -12.50
N THR A 54 -2.08 -7.93 -12.87
CA THR A 54 -3.39 -7.61 -13.44
C THR A 54 -3.29 -7.42 -14.95
N GLU A 55 -4.05 -8.20 -15.70
CA GLU A 55 -4.02 -8.21 -17.16
C GLU A 55 -4.71 -6.97 -17.76
N LEU A 56 -4.10 -6.43 -18.83
CA LEU A 56 -4.67 -5.35 -19.61
C LEU A 56 -5.68 -5.91 -20.61
N ALA A 57 -6.87 -5.33 -20.67
CA ALA A 57 -7.85 -5.66 -21.68
C ALA A 57 -7.42 -5.11 -23.04
N GLN A 58 -7.53 -5.94 -24.07
CA GLN A 58 -7.20 -5.55 -25.44
C GLN A 58 -8.08 -4.39 -25.91
N ASN A 59 -7.48 -3.42 -26.59
CA ASN A 59 -8.11 -2.20 -27.10
C ASN A 59 -8.74 -1.27 -26.04
N LYS A 60 -8.51 -1.52 -24.75
CA LYS A 60 -8.87 -0.60 -23.68
C LYS A 60 -7.71 0.36 -23.41
N THR A 61 -8.00 1.66 -23.39
CA THR A 61 -7.04 2.69 -22.97
C THR A 61 -7.04 2.81 -21.45
N TYR A 62 -5.85 2.75 -20.87
CA TYR A 62 -5.58 2.94 -19.44
C TYR A 62 -4.80 4.23 -19.25
N THR A 63 -5.21 5.08 -18.31
CA THR A 63 -4.55 6.33 -17.91
C THR A 63 -3.69 6.08 -16.69
N LEU A 64 -2.38 6.18 -16.84
CA LEU A 64 -1.38 5.99 -15.80
C LEU A 64 -0.92 7.36 -15.29
N THR A 65 -0.85 7.51 -13.97
CA THR A 65 -0.43 8.77 -13.32
C THR A 65 0.44 8.48 -12.09
N ARG A 66 1.32 9.42 -11.73
CA ARG A 66 2.01 9.47 -10.44
C ARG A 66 2.67 8.16 -10.00
N CYS A 67 3.23 7.39 -10.94
CA CYS A 67 3.78 6.08 -10.63
C CYS A 67 5.13 5.85 -11.30
N ARG A 68 5.97 5.08 -10.61
CA ARG A 68 7.20 4.47 -11.12
C ARG A 68 6.92 2.98 -11.18
N SER A 69 6.61 2.47 -12.36
CA SER A 69 6.02 1.15 -12.52
C SER A 69 6.49 0.49 -13.82
N LYS A 70 5.90 -0.66 -14.13
CA LYS A 70 6.21 -1.45 -15.30
C LYS A 70 4.98 -2.19 -15.81
N ILE A 71 4.94 -2.41 -17.11
CA ILE A 71 4.04 -3.36 -17.75
C ILE A 71 4.88 -4.49 -18.32
N ILE A 72 4.55 -5.72 -17.96
CA ILE A 72 5.28 -6.90 -18.38
C ILE A 72 4.48 -7.71 -19.37
N SER A 73 5.15 -8.52 -20.17
CA SER A 73 4.49 -9.51 -21.02
C SER A 73 5.18 -10.87 -20.89
N LEU A 74 4.42 -11.91 -20.59
CA LEU A 74 4.95 -13.29 -20.51
C LEU A 74 4.97 -13.96 -21.89
N THR A 75 4.08 -13.58 -22.80
CA THR A 75 3.95 -14.22 -24.13
C THR A 75 4.27 -13.31 -25.31
N GLY A 76 4.60 -12.05 -25.04
CA GLY A 76 4.75 -10.99 -26.03
C GLY A 76 3.48 -10.15 -26.22
N ALA A 77 3.66 -8.85 -26.49
CA ALA A 77 2.59 -7.89 -26.67
C ALA A 77 3.02 -6.67 -27.50
N THR A 78 2.05 -5.97 -28.06
CA THR A 78 2.24 -4.66 -28.67
C THR A 78 1.37 -3.64 -27.93
N LEU A 79 1.98 -2.56 -27.44
CA LEU A 79 1.30 -1.50 -26.71
C LEU A 79 1.37 -0.20 -27.52
N GLU A 80 0.26 0.52 -27.59
CA GLU A 80 0.23 1.92 -27.99
C GLU A 80 0.32 2.79 -26.74
N ILE A 81 1.23 3.76 -26.74
CA ILE A 81 1.48 4.66 -25.61
C ILE A 81 1.44 6.12 -26.08
N THR A 82 0.91 6.99 -25.22
CA THR A 82 0.81 8.43 -25.46
C THR A 82 1.03 9.17 -24.15
N GLY A 83 1.70 10.32 -24.17
CA GLY A 83 1.84 11.18 -23.00
C GLY A 83 3.29 11.49 -22.64
N GLU A 84 3.48 12.03 -21.45
CA GLU A 84 4.77 12.48 -20.95
C GLU A 84 5.32 11.52 -19.89
N PHE A 85 6.57 11.10 -20.08
CA PHE A 85 7.30 10.24 -19.17
C PHE A 85 8.56 10.96 -18.68
N GLU A 86 8.85 10.87 -17.38
CA GLU A 86 10.14 11.31 -16.82
C GLU A 86 11.27 10.42 -17.34
N SER A 87 11.01 9.12 -17.41
CA SER A 87 11.85 8.14 -18.10
C SER A 87 11.01 6.96 -18.56
N GLU A 88 11.41 6.34 -19.66
CA GLU A 88 10.84 5.08 -20.10
C GLU A 88 11.84 4.25 -20.90
N THR A 89 11.80 2.94 -20.71
CA THR A 89 12.67 1.99 -21.41
C THR A 89 11.97 0.64 -21.57
N VAL A 90 12.18 -0.02 -22.70
CA VAL A 90 11.81 -1.43 -22.85
C VAL A 90 13.02 -2.28 -22.48
N LYS A 91 12.87 -3.13 -21.48
CA LYS A 91 13.87 -4.11 -21.08
C LYS A 91 13.56 -5.46 -21.74
N HIS A 92 14.44 -5.86 -22.64
CA HIS A 92 14.50 -7.21 -23.21
C HIS A 92 15.67 -7.98 -22.60
N HIS A 93 15.46 -9.26 -22.35
CA HIS A 93 16.48 -10.20 -21.90
C HIS A 93 16.83 -11.15 -23.05
N PRO A 94 18.12 -11.38 -23.38
CA PRO A 94 18.50 -12.25 -24.50
C PRO A 94 17.89 -13.66 -24.42
N HIS A 95 17.82 -14.22 -23.21
CA HIS A 95 17.09 -15.44 -22.94
C HIS A 95 16.00 -15.16 -21.89
N PRO A 96 14.79 -15.73 -22.04
CA PRO A 96 13.74 -15.63 -21.03
C PRO A 96 14.19 -16.00 -19.62
N ALA A 97 15.08 -17.00 -19.50
CA ALA A 97 15.64 -17.46 -18.23
C ALA A 97 16.43 -16.38 -17.46
N ASP A 98 16.94 -15.36 -18.16
CA ASP A 98 17.67 -14.24 -17.55
C ASP A 98 16.73 -13.17 -16.96
N SER A 99 15.41 -13.29 -17.21
CA SER A 99 14.40 -12.38 -16.68
C SER A 99 14.01 -12.78 -15.25
N PRO A 100 13.99 -11.84 -14.29
CA PRO A 100 13.55 -12.15 -12.92
C PRO A 100 12.09 -12.62 -12.86
N LEU A 101 11.30 -12.32 -13.91
CA LEU A 101 9.91 -12.76 -14.04
C LEU A 101 9.77 -14.28 -14.00
N VAL A 102 10.76 -15.03 -14.50
CA VAL A 102 10.75 -16.50 -14.47
C VAL A 102 10.76 -17.01 -13.03
N ALA A 103 11.62 -16.45 -12.19
CA ALA A 103 11.71 -16.83 -10.78
C ALA A 103 10.42 -16.48 -10.01
N TYR A 104 9.83 -15.30 -10.30
CA TYR A 104 8.57 -14.88 -9.71
C TYR A 104 7.41 -15.80 -10.13
N LEU A 105 7.36 -16.18 -11.40
CA LEU A 105 6.34 -17.08 -11.93
C LEU A 105 6.48 -18.50 -11.36
N ASN A 106 7.71 -19.01 -11.22
CA ASN A 106 8.00 -20.28 -10.57
C ASN A 106 7.53 -20.28 -9.11
N LEU A 107 7.80 -19.20 -8.37
CA LEU A 107 7.29 -19.02 -7.02
C LEU A 107 5.76 -19.04 -7.00
N HIS A 108 5.09 -18.32 -7.90
CA HIS A 108 3.64 -18.34 -8.01
C HIS A 108 3.09 -19.76 -8.25
N PHE A 109 3.69 -20.53 -9.15
CA PHE A 109 3.27 -21.92 -9.39
C PHE A 109 3.48 -22.82 -8.17
N LEU A 110 4.58 -22.65 -7.43
CA LEU A 110 4.79 -23.35 -6.15
C LEU A 110 3.67 -23.01 -5.16
N LEU A 111 3.35 -21.73 -4.99
CA LEU A 111 2.29 -21.29 -4.09
C LEU A 111 0.93 -21.83 -4.53
N GLN A 112 0.62 -21.82 -5.83
CA GLN A 112 -0.62 -22.35 -6.36
C GLN A 112 -0.78 -23.86 -6.13
N ALA A 113 0.30 -24.62 -6.30
CA ALA A 113 0.30 -26.05 -5.98
C ALA A 113 -0.03 -26.28 -4.50
N ARG A 114 0.50 -25.46 -3.58
CA ARG A 114 0.16 -25.52 -2.15
C ARG A 114 -1.30 -25.17 -1.85
N ARG A 115 -1.88 -24.19 -2.55
CA ARG A 115 -3.32 -23.86 -2.45
C ARG A 115 -4.20 -25.04 -2.88
N THR A 116 -3.81 -25.70 -3.98
CA THR A 116 -4.52 -26.89 -4.49
C THR A 116 -4.42 -28.07 -3.52
N GLN A 117 -3.25 -28.33 -2.94
CA GLN A 117 -3.05 -29.37 -1.92
C GLN A 117 -3.82 -29.10 -0.63
N SER A 118 -3.90 -27.83 -0.20
CA SER A 118 -4.72 -27.42 0.94
C SER A 118 -6.21 -27.69 0.68
N SER A 119 -6.67 -27.48 -0.55
CA SER A 119 -8.05 -27.74 -0.97
C SER A 119 -8.43 -29.22 -0.95
N SER A 120 -7.48 -30.12 -1.25
CA SER A 120 -7.71 -31.57 -1.26
C SER A 120 -7.49 -32.25 0.11
N SER A 121 -7.09 -31.49 1.14
CA SER A 121 -6.90 -32.04 2.48
C SER A 121 -8.23 -32.53 3.08
N GLN A 122 -8.33 -33.83 3.36
CA GLN A 122 -9.56 -34.47 3.84
C GLN A 122 -10.00 -33.97 5.22
N SER A 123 -9.10 -33.38 6.00
CA SER A 123 -9.41 -32.85 7.33
C SER A 123 -10.13 -31.50 7.32
N GLY A 124 -10.28 -30.84 6.15
CA GLY A 124 -10.85 -29.48 6.05
C GLY A 124 -10.03 -28.39 6.75
N SER A 125 -8.91 -28.78 7.36
CA SER A 125 -7.97 -27.96 8.13
C SER A 125 -6.75 -27.52 7.30
N GLY A 126 -6.76 -27.77 5.98
CA GLY A 126 -5.72 -27.28 5.09
C GLY A 126 -5.63 -25.75 5.16
N HIS A 127 -4.40 -25.26 5.29
CA HIS A 127 -4.10 -23.84 5.19
C HIS A 127 -3.34 -23.58 3.89
N GLY A 128 -3.71 -22.51 3.19
CA GLY A 128 -2.93 -21.98 2.09
C GLY A 128 -1.53 -21.52 2.54
N PRO A 129 -0.65 -21.21 1.58
CA PRO A 129 0.68 -20.72 1.87
C PRO A 129 0.62 -19.38 2.64
N ARG A 130 1.48 -19.22 3.64
CA ARG A 130 1.62 -17.99 4.44
C ARG A 130 3.02 -17.47 4.24
N VAL A 131 3.14 -16.53 3.31
CA VAL A 131 4.38 -16.04 2.73
C VAL A 131 4.75 -14.71 3.38
N MET A 132 6.01 -14.55 3.81
CA MET A 132 6.57 -13.25 4.19
C MET A 132 7.66 -12.88 3.20
N ILE A 133 7.63 -11.65 2.68
CA ILE A 133 8.63 -11.12 1.76
C ILE A 133 9.50 -10.12 2.52
N CYS A 134 10.79 -10.39 2.63
CA CYS A 134 11.74 -9.55 3.37
C CYS A 134 13.01 -9.25 2.57
N GLY A 135 13.67 -8.16 2.93
CA GLY A 135 14.91 -7.71 2.31
C GLY A 135 15.16 -6.21 2.51
N PRO A 136 16.27 -5.69 1.98
CA PRO A 136 16.64 -4.28 2.09
C PRO A 136 15.64 -3.30 1.47
N GLY A 137 15.96 -2.01 1.57
CA GLY A 137 15.25 -0.96 0.84
C GLY A 137 15.43 -1.13 -0.68
N ALA A 138 14.40 -0.77 -1.45
CA ALA A 138 14.44 -0.75 -2.92
C ALA A 138 14.96 -2.06 -3.58
N VAL A 139 14.42 -3.20 -3.13
CA VAL A 139 14.64 -4.53 -3.76
C VAL A 139 13.41 -5.10 -4.48
N GLY A 140 12.27 -4.41 -4.44
CA GLY A 140 11.05 -4.80 -5.15
C GLY A 140 10.06 -5.68 -4.35
N LYS A 141 10.12 -5.65 -3.01
CA LYS A 141 9.25 -6.44 -2.12
C LYS A 141 7.77 -6.24 -2.42
N THR A 142 7.34 -4.97 -2.39
CA THR A 142 5.95 -4.57 -2.65
C THR A 142 5.50 -4.91 -4.07
N SER A 143 6.37 -4.75 -5.08
CA SER A 143 6.05 -5.15 -6.46
C SER A 143 5.86 -6.66 -6.58
N LEU A 144 6.71 -7.47 -5.94
CA LEU A 144 6.55 -8.92 -5.92
C LEU A 144 5.25 -9.31 -5.18
N ALA A 145 4.96 -8.68 -4.05
CA ALA A 145 3.74 -8.91 -3.29
C ALA A 145 2.50 -8.66 -4.15
N LYS A 146 2.43 -7.51 -4.84
CA LYS A 146 1.33 -7.15 -5.74
C LYS A 146 1.19 -8.16 -6.89
N MET A 147 2.29 -8.57 -7.53
CA MET A 147 2.28 -9.58 -8.60
C MET A 147 1.74 -10.94 -8.12
N LEU A 148 2.22 -11.45 -6.99
CA LEU A 148 1.75 -12.73 -6.43
C LEU A 148 0.26 -12.69 -6.07
N ILE A 149 -0.22 -11.55 -5.55
CA ILE A 149 -1.64 -11.35 -5.23
C ILE A 149 -2.48 -11.25 -6.50
N GLY A 150 -2.04 -10.48 -7.49
CA GLY A 150 -2.72 -10.34 -8.79
C GLY A 150 -2.85 -11.67 -9.52
N TRP A 151 -1.77 -12.44 -9.60
CA TRP A 151 -1.79 -13.76 -10.24
C TRP A 151 -2.67 -14.78 -9.50
N ALA A 152 -2.64 -14.80 -8.17
CA ALA A 152 -3.51 -15.66 -7.38
C ALA A 152 -4.99 -15.28 -7.57
N THR A 153 -5.30 -13.98 -7.53
CA THR A 153 -6.66 -13.47 -7.78
C THR A 153 -7.14 -13.82 -9.18
N ARG A 154 -6.26 -13.72 -10.20
CA ARG A 154 -6.55 -14.13 -11.58
C ARG A 154 -6.90 -15.62 -11.70
N GLN A 155 -6.35 -16.47 -10.83
CA GLN A 155 -6.67 -17.89 -10.76
C GLN A 155 -7.93 -18.21 -9.92
N GLY A 156 -8.67 -17.19 -9.47
CA GLY A 156 -9.88 -17.36 -8.68
C GLY A 156 -9.63 -17.60 -7.19
N GLU A 157 -8.39 -17.45 -6.73
CA GLU A 157 -8.05 -17.53 -5.31
C GLU A 157 -8.43 -16.24 -4.58
N GLN A 158 -8.50 -16.32 -3.25
CA GLN A 158 -8.83 -15.16 -2.39
C GLN A 158 -7.71 -14.87 -1.38
N PRO A 159 -6.47 -14.60 -1.83
CA PRO A 159 -5.36 -14.36 -0.91
C PRO A 159 -5.56 -13.10 -0.07
N VAL A 160 -4.99 -13.11 1.13
CA VAL A 160 -4.79 -11.91 1.94
C VAL A 160 -3.46 -11.27 1.57
N LEU A 161 -3.46 -9.98 1.26
CA LEU A 161 -2.24 -9.17 1.31
C LEU A 161 -2.24 -8.39 2.62
N ALA A 162 -1.11 -8.39 3.32
CA ALA A 162 -0.88 -7.57 4.50
C ALA A 162 0.44 -6.80 4.33
N THR A 163 0.47 -5.52 4.69
CA THR A 163 1.73 -4.78 4.85
C THR A 163 1.93 -4.44 6.33
N VAL A 164 3.14 -4.72 6.81
CA VAL A 164 3.61 -4.28 8.12
C VAL A 164 4.64 -3.15 8.00
N ASP A 165 4.81 -2.55 6.80
CA ASP A 165 5.54 -1.29 6.62
C ASP A 165 4.58 -0.10 6.77
N PRO A 166 4.75 0.74 7.81
CA PRO A 166 3.89 1.91 7.99
C PRO A 166 3.99 2.91 6.84
N ARG A 167 5.04 2.86 6.01
CA ARG A 167 5.25 3.84 4.93
C ARG A 167 4.38 3.59 3.71
N ASP A 168 3.96 2.35 3.47
CA ASP A 168 3.20 1.97 2.28
C ASP A 168 1.75 2.45 2.35
N GLY A 169 1.10 2.32 3.52
CA GLY A 169 -0.30 2.68 3.68
C GLY A 169 -1.23 1.92 2.72
N MET A 170 -0.99 0.63 2.46
CA MET A 170 -1.80 -0.16 1.54
C MET A 170 -3.30 -0.07 1.87
N LEU A 171 -4.14 0.38 0.92
CA LEU A 171 -5.58 0.62 1.08
C LEU A 171 -5.93 1.53 2.29
N ALA A 172 -4.97 2.30 2.79
CA ALA A 172 -5.05 3.14 3.98
C ALA A 172 -4.23 4.43 3.78
N LEU A 173 -4.21 5.33 4.75
CA LEU A 173 -3.23 6.41 4.70
C LEU A 173 -1.88 5.97 5.25
N PRO A 174 -0.77 6.60 4.81
CA PRO A 174 0.55 6.35 5.38
C PRO A 174 0.53 6.49 6.91
N GLY A 175 1.35 5.67 7.57
CA GLY A 175 1.41 5.52 9.02
C GLY A 175 0.54 4.39 9.52
N THR A 176 0.09 3.49 8.64
CA THR A 176 -0.89 2.45 8.93
C THR A 176 -0.36 1.09 8.51
N LEU A 177 -0.48 0.10 9.40
CA LEU A 177 -0.32 -1.32 9.05
C LEU A 177 -1.68 -1.85 8.61
N SER A 178 -1.76 -2.57 7.51
CA SER A 178 -3.06 -2.95 6.95
C SER A 178 -3.08 -4.31 6.27
N ALA A 179 -4.28 -4.88 6.14
CA ALA A 179 -4.50 -6.11 5.40
C ALA A 179 -5.86 -6.10 4.71
N ALA A 180 -5.97 -6.75 3.56
CA ALA A 180 -7.22 -6.96 2.86
C ALA A 180 -7.24 -8.28 2.09
N VAL A 181 -8.45 -8.79 1.84
CA VAL A 181 -8.67 -9.94 0.96
C VAL A 181 -8.79 -9.45 -0.48
N PHE A 182 -8.06 -10.09 -1.38
CA PHE A 182 -8.12 -9.85 -2.81
C PHE A 182 -8.84 -11.01 -3.48
N ALA A 183 -10.14 -10.87 -3.70
CA ALA A 183 -10.99 -11.89 -4.34
C ALA A 183 -11.50 -11.46 -5.74
N THR A 184 -11.11 -10.26 -6.17
CA THR A 184 -11.58 -9.61 -7.39
C THR A 184 -10.44 -8.83 -8.01
N VAL A 185 -10.51 -8.61 -9.34
CA VAL A 185 -9.50 -7.90 -10.12
C VAL A 185 -9.07 -6.57 -9.47
N MET A 186 -7.80 -6.23 -9.63
CA MET A 186 -7.20 -4.99 -9.12
C MET A 186 -7.26 -3.90 -10.21
N ASP A 187 -7.15 -2.62 -9.82
CA ASP A 187 -7.19 -1.52 -10.79
C ASP A 187 -5.82 -1.28 -11.42
N VAL A 188 -5.73 -1.46 -12.74
CA VAL A 188 -4.50 -1.23 -13.53
C VAL A 188 -4.09 0.24 -13.55
N GLU A 189 -5.02 1.19 -13.38
CA GLU A 189 -4.71 2.63 -13.45
C GLU A 189 -4.40 3.22 -12.07
N ASP A 190 -4.68 2.48 -10.99
CA ASP A 190 -4.33 2.92 -9.64
C ASP A 190 -2.80 3.13 -9.57
N PRO A 191 -2.31 4.29 -9.07
CA PRO A 191 -0.88 4.58 -9.01
C PRO A 191 -0.10 3.53 -8.23
N GLU A 192 -0.73 2.92 -7.22
CA GLU A 192 -0.16 1.87 -6.38
C GLU A 192 -0.38 0.46 -6.94
N GLY A 193 -0.85 0.28 -8.18
CA GLY A 193 -1.02 -1.04 -8.77
C GLY A 193 -2.21 -1.81 -8.18
N GLY A 194 -3.25 -1.08 -7.80
CA GLY A 194 -4.54 -1.61 -7.37
C GLY A 194 -4.65 -1.92 -5.88
N VAL A 195 -3.74 -1.34 -5.10
CA VAL A 195 -3.76 -1.40 -3.63
C VAL A 195 -3.77 -0.01 -2.99
N GLY A 196 -3.96 1.05 -3.78
CA GLY A 196 -4.11 2.42 -3.28
C GLY A 196 -5.46 2.67 -2.61
N VAL A 197 -5.57 3.78 -1.88
CA VAL A 197 -6.83 4.19 -1.20
C VAL A 197 -8.02 4.34 -2.14
N SER A 198 -7.77 4.64 -3.41
CA SER A 198 -8.79 4.66 -4.46
C SER A 198 -9.58 3.34 -4.48
N CYS A 199 -8.94 2.20 -4.21
CA CYS A 199 -9.56 0.89 -4.26
C CYS A 199 -10.44 0.56 -3.04
N THR A 200 -10.66 1.52 -2.12
CA THR A 200 -11.54 1.36 -0.96
C THR A 200 -13.00 1.71 -1.28
N PRO A 201 -13.98 1.31 -0.43
CA PRO A 201 -15.39 1.56 -0.67
C PRO A 201 -15.74 3.03 -0.68
N SER A 202 -16.69 3.39 -1.53
CA SER A 202 -17.30 4.72 -1.60
C SER A 202 -18.82 4.59 -1.79
N ASN A 203 -19.59 5.64 -1.52
CA ASN A 203 -21.05 5.66 -1.64
C ASN A 203 -21.57 5.71 -3.11
N GLY A 204 -20.78 5.25 -4.07
CA GLY A 204 -21.07 5.33 -5.50
C GLY A 204 -20.60 4.09 -6.25
N PRO A 205 -20.98 3.96 -7.53
CA PRO A 205 -20.55 2.85 -8.36
C PRO A 205 -19.03 2.88 -8.54
N SER A 206 -18.42 1.70 -8.59
CA SER A 206 -17.01 1.53 -8.90
C SER A 206 -16.85 0.59 -10.08
N ALA A 207 -16.08 1.02 -11.10
CA ALA A 207 -15.80 0.20 -12.28
C ALA A 207 -14.95 -1.04 -11.94
N VAL A 208 -14.07 -0.91 -10.94
CA VAL A 208 -13.26 -2.00 -10.40
C VAL A 208 -13.79 -2.33 -8.99
N PRO A 209 -14.04 -3.62 -8.66
CA PRO A 209 -14.54 -3.97 -7.34
C PRO A 209 -13.59 -3.53 -6.22
N VAL A 210 -14.16 -2.85 -5.23
CA VAL A 210 -13.43 -2.32 -4.08
C VAL A 210 -12.94 -3.43 -3.15
N LYS A 211 -11.93 -3.10 -2.34
CA LYS A 211 -11.36 -3.98 -1.32
C LYS A 211 -11.72 -3.43 0.06
N LEU A 212 -11.86 -4.33 1.05
CA LEU A 212 -12.22 -3.98 2.42
C LEU A 212 -11.00 -4.20 3.33
N PRO A 213 -10.21 -3.15 3.61
CA PRO A 213 -9.06 -3.27 4.48
C PRO A 213 -9.44 -3.23 5.95
N VAL A 214 -8.62 -3.88 6.78
CA VAL A 214 -8.45 -3.55 8.19
C VAL A 214 -7.12 -2.82 8.35
N GLY A 215 -7.10 -1.73 9.12
CA GLY A 215 -5.90 -0.92 9.34
C GLY A 215 -5.68 -0.58 10.80
N TYR A 216 -4.41 -0.49 11.22
CA TYR A 216 -3.98 -0.09 12.56
C TYR A 216 -2.98 1.07 12.46
N TYR A 217 -3.30 2.19 13.09
CA TYR A 217 -2.53 3.43 12.93
C TYR A 217 -1.29 3.46 13.84
N PHE A 218 -0.12 3.33 13.22
CA PHE A 218 1.17 3.49 13.86
C PHE A 218 1.52 4.98 14.03
N GLY A 219 1.26 5.81 13.02
CA GLY A 219 1.44 7.26 13.08
C GLY A 219 2.89 7.75 13.18
N ARG A 220 3.86 6.88 12.80
CA ARG A 220 5.29 7.19 12.68
C ARG A 220 5.81 6.63 11.35
N GLU A 221 6.91 7.18 10.85
CA GLU A 221 7.51 6.74 9.59
C GLU A 221 8.33 5.46 9.75
N ARG A 222 9.11 5.37 10.83
CA ARG A 222 10.09 4.31 11.03
C ARG A 222 9.66 3.39 12.15
N VAL A 223 9.81 2.09 11.92
CA VAL A 223 9.50 1.07 12.94
C VAL A 223 10.36 1.26 14.20
N GLU A 224 11.59 1.73 14.02
CA GLU A 224 12.51 2.02 15.13
C GLU A 224 12.03 3.12 16.07
N ASP A 225 11.17 4.02 15.61
CA ASP A 225 10.67 5.14 16.42
C ASP A 225 9.75 4.66 17.55
N ASP A 226 9.12 3.48 17.40
CA ASP A 226 8.32 2.83 18.45
C ASP A 226 8.16 1.32 18.16
N GLY A 227 9.24 0.57 18.41
CA GLY A 227 9.28 -0.86 18.10
C GLY A 227 8.31 -1.70 18.95
N ARG A 228 7.91 -1.24 20.15
CA ARG A 228 6.93 -1.93 21.00
C ARG A 228 5.55 -1.82 20.37
N LEU A 229 5.09 -0.60 20.11
CA LEU A 229 3.80 -0.38 19.47
C LEU A 229 3.73 -1.10 18.12
N TRP A 230 4.78 -1.01 17.29
CA TRP A 230 4.78 -1.72 16.00
C TRP A 230 4.55 -3.23 16.18
N ARG A 231 5.20 -3.88 17.14
CA ARG A 231 4.97 -5.31 17.44
C ARG A 231 3.55 -5.57 17.93
N ASP A 232 3.01 -4.70 18.79
CA ASP A 232 1.64 -4.83 19.29
C ASP A 232 0.63 -4.73 18.14
N LEU A 233 0.80 -3.75 17.25
CA LEU A 233 -0.04 -3.57 16.07
C LEU A 233 0.11 -4.73 15.06
N VAL A 234 1.32 -5.26 14.86
CA VAL A 234 1.55 -6.49 14.07
C VAL A 234 0.80 -7.67 14.68
N GLY A 235 0.76 -7.81 16.00
CA GLY A 235 -0.01 -8.84 16.69
C GLY A 235 -1.52 -8.67 16.52
N ARG A 236 -2.03 -7.44 16.58
CA ARG A 236 -3.44 -7.11 16.28
C ARG A 236 -3.80 -7.43 14.83
N LEU A 237 -2.97 -7.02 13.87
CA LEU A 237 -3.16 -7.30 12.45
C LEU A 237 -3.12 -8.79 12.15
N GLY A 238 -2.12 -9.51 12.67
CA GLY A 238 -2.02 -10.97 12.55
C GLY A 238 -3.25 -11.68 13.14
N SER A 239 -3.76 -11.22 14.28
CA SER A 239 -5.00 -11.74 14.87
C SER A 239 -6.22 -11.54 13.97
N SER A 240 -6.37 -10.36 13.37
CA SER A 240 -7.46 -10.08 12.43
C SER A 240 -7.37 -10.94 11.15
N VAL A 241 -6.17 -11.14 10.61
CA VAL A 241 -5.95 -12.03 9.46
C VAL A 241 -6.23 -13.50 9.81
N ARG A 242 -5.81 -13.97 10.99
CA ARG A 242 -6.14 -15.32 11.49
C ARG A 242 -7.63 -15.50 11.70
N ALA A 243 -8.34 -14.50 12.23
CA ALA A 243 -9.79 -14.54 12.38
C ALA A 243 -10.48 -14.66 11.00
N LYS A 244 -10.05 -13.87 10.01
CA LYS A 244 -10.62 -13.93 8.65
C LYS A 244 -10.34 -15.26 7.96
N THR A 245 -9.13 -15.79 8.04
CA THR A 245 -8.78 -17.11 7.48
C THR A 245 -9.42 -18.27 8.26
N GLY A 246 -9.66 -18.13 9.56
CA GLY A 246 -10.40 -19.10 10.35
C GLY A 246 -11.87 -19.18 9.95
N GLY A 247 -12.50 -18.02 9.73
CA GLY A 247 -13.93 -17.92 9.39
C GLY A 247 -14.29 -18.16 7.92
N ASP A 248 -13.31 -18.10 7.01
CA ASP A 248 -13.56 -18.15 5.56
C ASP A 248 -12.65 -19.16 4.87
N SER A 249 -13.24 -20.25 4.37
CA SER A 249 -12.48 -21.33 3.72
C SER A 249 -11.82 -20.89 2.41
N GLY A 250 -12.43 -19.98 1.65
CA GLY A 250 -11.86 -19.46 0.41
C GLY A 250 -10.59 -18.68 0.70
N VAL A 251 -10.65 -17.79 1.68
CA VAL A 251 -9.50 -17.00 2.12
C VAL A 251 -8.42 -17.86 2.77
N ARG A 252 -8.82 -18.85 3.58
CA ARG A 252 -7.88 -19.80 4.19
C ARG A 252 -7.04 -20.53 3.14
N ARG A 253 -7.68 -20.99 2.06
CA ARG A 253 -7.01 -21.70 0.96
C ARG A 253 -6.20 -20.77 0.08
N GLY A 254 -6.69 -19.54 -0.16
CA GLY A 254 -5.97 -18.50 -0.90
C GLY A 254 -4.63 -18.11 -0.26
N GLY A 255 -4.52 -18.24 1.06
CA GLY A 255 -3.28 -18.00 1.80
C GLY A 255 -3.05 -16.52 2.11
N VAL A 256 -1.84 -16.21 2.58
CA VAL A 256 -1.46 -14.87 3.05
C VAL A 256 -0.11 -14.49 2.45
N VAL A 257 0.03 -13.25 1.99
CA VAL A 257 1.30 -12.62 1.62
C VAL A 257 1.51 -11.41 2.52
N VAL A 258 2.65 -11.35 3.21
CA VAL A 258 3.03 -10.28 4.13
C VAL A 258 4.22 -9.52 3.54
N ASP A 259 4.02 -8.25 3.22
CA ASP A 259 5.08 -7.31 2.86
C ASP A 259 5.65 -6.63 4.11
N THR A 260 6.97 -6.52 4.20
CA THR A 260 7.67 -6.02 5.40
C THR A 260 8.41 -4.72 5.14
N PRO A 261 8.72 -3.94 6.19
CA PRO A 261 9.67 -2.85 6.08
C PRO A 261 11.00 -3.27 5.47
N ALA A 262 11.77 -2.28 5.03
CA ALA A 262 13.17 -2.50 4.67
C ALA A 262 13.93 -3.04 5.88
N VAL A 263 14.61 -4.18 5.71
CA VAL A 263 15.45 -4.79 6.74
C VAL A 263 16.87 -4.96 6.21
N GLN A 264 17.84 -4.45 6.95
CA GLN A 264 19.26 -4.68 6.79
C GLN A 264 19.74 -5.76 7.77
N PHE A 265 20.91 -6.35 7.49
CA PHE A 265 21.58 -7.25 8.42
C PHE A 265 22.15 -6.47 9.62
N ARG A 266 21.28 -6.04 10.54
CA ARG A 266 21.62 -5.40 11.83
C ARG A 266 20.93 -6.15 12.97
N LYS A 267 21.62 -6.25 14.12
CA LYS A 267 21.06 -6.86 15.35
C LYS A 267 19.86 -6.00 15.82
N GLY A 268 18.65 -6.52 15.70
CA GLY A 268 17.41 -5.85 16.12
C GLY A 268 16.29 -6.00 15.09
N GLU A 269 16.58 -5.73 13.81
CA GLU A 269 15.60 -5.78 12.73
C GLU A 269 15.13 -7.23 12.45
N VAL A 270 16.05 -8.21 12.60
CA VAL A 270 15.72 -9.64 12.53
C VAL A 270 14.71 -10.04 13.63
N LYS A 271 14.75 -9.42 14.81
CA LYS A 271 13.76 -9.70 15.89
C LYS A 271 12.36 -9.28 15.46
N GLY A 272 12.25 -8.17 14.72
CA GLY A 272 10.98 -7.73 14.13
C GLY A 272 10.42 -8.75 13.13
N LEU A 273 11.26 -9.27 12.24
CA LEU A 273 10.86 -10.34 11.31
C LEU A 273 10.39 -11.61 12.04
N MET A 274 11.08 -12.02 13.10
CA MET A 274 10.66 -13.17 13.91
C MET A 274 9.27 -12.98 14.52
N HIS A 275 8.95 -11.75 14.95
CA HIS A 275 7.64 -11.40 15.46
C HIS A 275 6.56 -11.53 14.38
N VAL A 276 6.83 -11.03 13.17
CA VAL A 276 5.93 -11.18 12.00
C VAL A 276 5.72 -12.66 11.66
N ILE A 277 6.78 -13.46 11.63
CA ILE A 277 6.71 -14.91 11.37
C ILE A 277 5.76 -15.59 12.35
N ARG A 278 5.88 -15.28 13.65
CA ARG A 278 5.02 -15.82 14.69
C ARG A 278 3.57 -15.36 14.53
N GLU A 279 3.34 -14.06 14.35
CA GLU A 279 2.00 -13.49 14.31
C GLU A 279 1.22 -13.84 13.03
N PHE A 280 1.89 -14.11 11.92
CA PHE A 280 1.24 -14.56 10.70
C PHE A 280 1.34 -16.08 10.47
N ALA A 281 1.96 -16.81 11.41
CA ALA A 281 2.27 -18.23 11.29
C ALA A 281 2.96 -18.58 9.95
N VAL A 282 3.86 -17.71 9.49
CA VAL A 282 4.52 -17.75 8.19
C VAL A 282 5.23 -19.10 8.00
N ASN A 283 4.95 -19.79 6.89
CA ASN A 283 5.59 -21.05 6.54
C ASN A 283 6.49 -20.97 5.30
N ILE A 284 6.49 -19.84 4.59
CA ILE A 284 7.41 -19.57 3.47
C ILE A 284 7.99 -18.16 3.66
N ILE A 285 9.32 -18.06 3.69
CA ILE A 285 10.03 -16.78 3.74
C ILE A 285 10.70 -16.55 2.39
N VAL A 286 10.41 -15.43 1.78
CA VAL A 286 11.04 -14.98 0.54
C VAL A 286 12.05 -13.88 0.89
N VAL A 287 13.34 -14.16 0.66
CA VAL A 287 14.42 -13.20 0.87
C VAL A 287 14.83 -12.60 -0.47
N LEU A 288 14.66 -11.29 -0.61
CA LEU A 288 15.00 -10.54 -1.84
C LEU A 288 16.35 -9.83 -1.69
N GLY A 289 17.32 -10.21 -2.53
CA GLY A 289 18.57 -9.47 -2.72
C GLY A 289 19.44 -9.31 -1.46
N SER A 290 19.40 -10.26 -0.52
CA SER A 290 20.22 -10.22 0.70
C SER A 290 20.67 -11.61 1.17
N PRO A 291 21.83 -12.10 0.69
CA PRO A 291 22.41 -13.37 1.12
C PRO A 291 22.74 -13.43 2.62
N ASP A 292 23.13 -12.29 3.22
CA ASP A 292 23.43 -12.23 4.66
C ASP A 292 22.18 -12.43 5.53
N LEU A 293 21.05 -11.82 5.13
CA LEU A 293 19.77 -12.01 5.80
C LEU A 293 19.29 -13.46 5.66
N GLU A 294 19.46 -14.05 4.47
CA GLU A 294 19.20 -15.46 4.24
C GLU A 294 20.02 -16.35 5.19
N ALA A 295 21.34 -16.17 5.23
CA ALA A 295 22.23 -16.99 6.05
C ALA A 295 21.87 -16.90 7.55
N GLU A 296 21.44 -15.73 8.01
CA GLU A 296 20.94 -15.54 9.37
C GLU A 296 19.60 -16.23 9.62
N LEU A 297 18.66 -16.16 8.68
CA LEU A 297 17.37 -16.84 8.79
C LEU A 297 17.55 -18.37 8.71
N ARG A 298 18.49 -18.89 7.93
CA ARG A 298 18.78 -20.34 7.87
C ARG A 298 19.39 -20.90 9.15
N ARG A 299 20.17 -20.08 9.88
CA ARG A 299 20.81 -20.50 11.15
C ARG A 299 19.83 -20.73 12.29
N ARG A 300 18.60 -20.25 12.17
CA ARG A 300 17.59 -20.32 13.23
C ARG A 300 16.62 -21.47 12.96
N ASN A 301 16.25 -22.21 13.99
CA ASN A 301 15.33 -23.34 13.87
C ASN A 301 13.89 -22.82 13.75
N HIS A 302 13.34 -22.89 12.55
CA HIS A 302 12.09 -22.24 12.20
C HIS A 302 10.98 -23.27 11.99
N LYS A 303 10.25 -23.56 13.06
CA LYS A 303 8.91 -24.15 12.98
C LYS A 303 7.88 -23.05 13.19
N THR A 304 6.77 -23.13 12.49
CA THR A 304 5.61 -22.28 12.76
C THR A 304 5.06 -22.55 14.15
N PRO A 305 4.19 -21.68 14.70
CA PRO A 305 3.43 -22.00 15.91
C PRO A 305 2.64 -23.32 15.83
N HIS A 306 2.35 -23.80 14.62
CA HIS A 306 1.67 -25.07 14.36
C HIS A 306 2.62 -26.26 14.16
N GLY A 307 3.94 -26.07 14.29
CA GLY A 307 4.94 -27.11 14.12
C GLY A 307 5.34 -27.41 12.67
N GLU A 308 4.78 -26.69 11.70
CA GLU A 308 5.14 -26.81 10.27
C GLU A 308 6.58 -26.31 10.04
N PRO A 309 7.38 -26.96 9.17
CA PRO A 309 8.68 -26.42 8.78
C PRO A 309 8.51 -25.13 7.98
N ILE A 310 9.41 -24.16 8.20
CA ILE A 310 9.44 -22.91 7.44
C ILE A 310 10.43 -23.06 6.29
N GLU A 311 9.95 -22.84 5.06
CA GLU A 311 10.75 -22.88 3.83
C GLU A 311 11.34 -21.49 3.54
N ILE A 312 12.60 -21.42 3.11
CA ILE A 312 13.28 -20.17 2.75
C ILE A 312 13.61 -20.20 1.26
N VAL A 313 13.00 -19.28 0.52
CA VAL A 313 13.17 -19.06 -0.92
C VAL A 313 13.95 -17.77 -1.13
N ASN A 314 14.99 -17.81 -1.97
CA ASN A 314 15.78 -16.63 -2.28
C ASN A 314 15.48 -16.18 -3.70
N LEU A 315 15.39 -14.86 -3.87
CA LEU A 315 15.20 -14.23 -5.16
C LEU A 315 16.19 -13.08 -5.29
N ASP A 316 16.72 -12.91 -6.51
CA ASP A 316 17.58 -11.79 -6.81
C ASP A 316 16.79 -10.48 -6.86
N LYS A 317 17.47 -9.37 -6.54
CA LYS A 317 16.92 -8.04 -6.76
C LYS A 317 16.73 -7.83 -8.26
N SER A 318 15.55 -7.35 -8.67
CA SER A 318 15.34 -6.90 -10.05
C SER A 318 16.12 -5.61 -10.31
N ASP A 319 16.80 -5.55 -11.47
CA ASP A 319 17.52 -4.38 -11.98
C ASP A 319 16.57 -3.23 -12.41
N GLY A 320 15.26 -3.48 -12.45
CA GLY A 320 14.23 -2.48 -12.73
C GLY A 320 13.73 -1.73 -11.50
N VAL A 321 14.19 -2.10 -10.30
CA VAL A 321 13.75 -1.42 -9.06
C VAL A 321 14.48 -0.09 -8.93
N VAL A 322 13.71 0.98 -8.81
CA VAL A 322 14.20 2.34 -8.69
C VAL A 322 14.04 2.80 -7.24
N GLU A 323 15.05 3.49 -6.71
CA GLU A 323 14.91 4.18 -5.43
C GLU A 323 13.96 5.37 -5.57
N GLN A 324 13.06 5.52 -4.60
CA GLN A 324 12.12 6.62 -4.56
C GLN A 324 12.77 7.77 -3.79
N ASP A 325 12.98 8.89 -4.48
CA ASP A 325 13.51 10.09 -3.85
C ASP A 325 12.48 10.71 -2.89
N ARG A 326 12.98 11.50 -1.94
CA ARG A 326 12.15 12.08 -0.87
C ARG A 326 11.06 12.99 -1.41
N GLN A 327 11.31 13.71 -2.51
CA GLN A 327 10.34 14.64 -3.09
C GLN A 327 9.20 13.89 -3.77
N PHE A 328 9.51 12.83 -4.52
CA PHE A 328 8.53 11.92 -5.10
C PHE A 328 7.66 11.28 -4.02
N LEU A 329 8.27 10.74 -2.95
CA LEU A 329 7.55 10.16 -1.82
C LEU A 329 6.62 11.17 -1.14
N LEU A 330 7.10 12.39 -0.88
CA LEU A 330 6.27 13.47 -0.33
C LEU A 330 5.08 13.78 -1.24
N SER A 331 5.31 13.93 -2.55
CA SER A 331 4.25 14.25 -3.50
C SER A 331 3.20 13.13 -3.61
N THR A 332 3.63 11.87 -3.61
CA THR A 332 2.76 10.69 -3.68
C THR A 332 1.91 10.58 -2.43
N ARG A 333 2.50 10.78 -1.24
CA ARG A 333 1.75 10.79 0.03
C ARG A 333 0.70 11.91 0.07
N LYS A 334 1.04 13.12 -0.39
CA LYS A 334 0.07 14.23 -0.49
C LYS A 334 -1.08 13.88 -1.43
N ALA A 335 -0.77 13.28 -2.58
CA ALA A 335 -1.77 12.86 -3.55
C ALA A 335 -2.66 11.75 -2.99
N LEU A 336 -2.11 10.74 -2.28
CA LEU A 336 -2.89 9.69 -1.62
C LEU A 336 -3.86 10.25 -0.57
N ILE A 337 -3.41 11.21 0.25
CA ILE A 337 -4.30 11.88 1.22
C ILE A 337 -5.41 12.62 0.47
N LYS A 338 -5.11 13.31 -0.63
CA LYS A 338 -6.11 13.97 -1.45
C LYS A 338 -7.11 12.97 -2.07
N ASP A 339 -6.62 11.87 -2.63
CA ASP A 339 -7.43 10.82 -3.25
C ASP A 339 -8.40 10.21 -2.22
N TYR A 340 -7.98 10.07 -0.96
CA TYR A 340 -8.85 9.56 0.10
C TYR A 340 -10.08 10.45 0.35
N PHE A 341 -9.91 11.78 0.35
CA PHE A 341 -11.03 12.71 0.60
C PHE A 341 -11.82 13.06 -0.66
N PHE A 342 -11.15 13.29 -1.78
CA PHE A 342 -11.73 13.84 -3.00
C PHE A 342 -11.82 12.84 -4.15
N GLY A 343 -11.29 11.63 -3.97
CA GLY A 343 -11.25 10.62 -5.02
C GLY A 343 -10.23 10.95 -6.11
N ASP A 344 -10.34 10.22 -7.22
CA ASP A 344 -9.44 10.30 -8.37
C ASP A 344 -10.17 10.82 -9.62
N SER A 345 -9.47 10.81 -10.76
CA SER A 345 -10.03 11.27 -12.04
C SER A 345 -11.21 10.42 -12.53
N LYS A 346 -11.36 9.18 -12.08
CA LYS A 346 -12.46 8.29 -12.46
C LYS A 346 -13.63 8.39 -11.51
N ARG A 347 -13.38 8.79 -10.26
CA ARG A 347 -14.36 8.86 -9.19
C ARG A 347 -14.06 10.06 -8.31
N ALA A 348 -14.80 11.15 -8.55
CA ALA A 348 -14.82 12.28 -7.65
C ALA A 348 -15.64 11.95 -6.39
N LEU A 349 -15.08 12.27 -5.23
CA LEU A 349 -15.75 12.20 -3.93
C LEU A 349 -16.05 13.61 -3.43
N SER A 350 -17.09 13.71 -2.59
CA SER A 350 -17.54 14.99 -2.02
C SER A 350 -17.43 14.93 -0.50
N PRO A 351 -16.25 15.26 0.06
CA PRO A 351 -16.07 15.30 1.51
C PRO A 351 -16.81 16.51 2.09
N SER A 352 -17.06 16.49 3.40
CA SER A 352 -17.77 17.54 4.12
C SER A 352 -16.85 18.29 5.08
N VAL A 353 -16.94 19.61 5.10
CA VAL A 353 -16.31 20.43 6.15
C VAL A 353 -17.37 20.77 7.18
N GLN A 354 -17.11 20.41 8.43
CA GLN A 354 -17.99 20.68 9.56
C GLN A 354 -17.24 21.42 10.67
N SER A 355 -17.93 22.29 11.38
CA SER A 355 -17.36 23.03 12.50
C SER A 355 -17.82 22.43 13.82
N PHE A 356 -16.86 22.15 14.70
CA PHE A 356 -17.07 21.54 16.01
C PHE A 356 -16.59 22.48 17.12
N SER A 357 -17.25 22.44 18.29
CA SER A 357 -16.66 22.98 19.52
C SER A 357 -15.46 22.12 19.93
N PHE A 358 -14.49 22.70 20.63
CA PHE A 358 -13.40 21.93 21.25
C PHE A 358 -13.92 20.84 22.20
N ASP A 359 -15.08 21.06 22.80
CA ASP A 359 -15.69 20.13 23.77
C ASP A 359 -16.46 18.98 23.08
N ASP A 360 -16.75 19.10 21.78
CA ASP A 360 -17.49 18.08 21.01
C ASP A 360 -16.58 16.95 20.48
N VAL A 361 -15.26 17.12 20.60
CA VAL A 361 -14.27 16.19 20.04
C VAL A 361 -13.24 15.77 21.08
N VAL A 362 -12.69 14.57 20.91
CA VAL A 362 -11.60 14.05 21.74
C VAL A 362 -10.44 13.67 20.84
N ILE A 363 -9.35 14.42 20.96
CA ILE A 363 -8.13 14.23 20.19
C ILE A 363 -7.02 13.83 21.17
N PHE A 364 -6.37 12.72 20.88
CA PHE A 364 -5.18 12.24 21.58
C PHE A 364 -3.95 12.48 20.72
N ARG A 365 -2.81 12.75 21.36
CA ARG A 365 -1.50 12.83 20.73
C ARG A 365 -0.68 11.62 21.15
N ALA A 366 0.08 11.05 20.22
CA ALA A 366 1.09 10.06 20.56
C ALA A 366 2.24 10.71 21.34
N VAL A 367 2.51 10.20 22.55
CA VAL A 367 3.61 10.66 23.40
C VAL A 367 4.94 10.23 22.79
N ASP A 368 5.95 11.09 22.91
CA ASP A 368 7.35 10.74 22.60
C ASP A 368 8.17 10.80 23.88
N GLY A 369 9.00 9.80 24.11
CA GLY A 369 9.90 9.79 25.26
C GLY A 369 10.78 8.54 25.29
N PRO A 370 11.78 8.49 26.17
CA PRO A 370 12.61 7.31 26.39
C PRO A 370 11.82 6.14 27.01
N ASP A 371 10.72 6.43 27.73
CA ASP A 371 9.89 5.45 28.45
C ASP A 371 8.66 4.99 27.63
N LEU A 372 8.84 4.66 26.35
CA LEU A 372 7.78 4.05 25.51
C LEU A 372 7.30 2.67 26.02
N ASP A 373 7.95 2.13 27.05
CA ASP A 373 7.60 0.86 27.67
C ASP A 373 6.48 0.98 28.72
N ASP A 374 6.12 2.20 29.17
CA ASP A 374 5.00 2.43 30.10
C ASP A 374 3.65 2.43 29.33
N PRO A 375 2.78 1.42 29.52
CA PRO A 375 1.48 1.36 28.85
C PRO A 375 0.54 2.50 29.25
N THR A 376 0.82 3.22 30.35
CA THR A 376 0.03 4.37 30.80
C THR A 376 0.37 5.67 30.08
N GLN A 377 1.49 5.71 29.34
CA GLN A 377 1.99 6.90 28.64
C GLN A 377 1.99 6.77 27.11
N VAL A 378 1.13 5.92 26.54
CA VAL A 378 1.07 5.68 25.08
C VAL A 378 0.36 6.79 24.30
N LEU A 379 -0.53 7.52 24.96
CA LEU A 379 -1.30 8.64 24.42
C LEU A 379 -1.49 9.69 25.52
N GLU A 380 -1.62 10.95 25.12
CA GLU A 380 -2.07 12.03 26.00
C GLU A 380 -3.20 12.79 25.33
N ARG A 381 -4.09 13.42 26.10
CA ARG A 381 -5.14 14.26 25.52
C ARG A 381 -4.48 15.51 24.94
N ALA A 382 -4.66 15.74 23.64
CA ALA A 382 -4.04 16.87 22.96
C ALA A 382 -4.73 18.20 23.36
N GLU A 383 -3.93 19.23 23.63
CA GLU A 383 -4.44 20.60 23.61
C GLU A 383 -4.69 21.00 22.16
N ILE A 384 -5.93 21.40 21.84
CA ILE A 384 -6.28 21.83 20.48
C ILE A 384 -5.65 23.19 20.22
N SER A 385 -4.73 23.25 19.25
CA SER A 385 -3.96 24.43 18.88
C SER A 385 -3.92 24.62 17.36
N GLU A 386 -3.49 25.79 16.91
CA GLU A 386 -3.33 26.11 15.48
C GLU A 386 -2.34 25.17 14.76
N GLU A 387 -1.39 24.59 15.48
CA GLU A 387 -0.43 23.60 14.96
C GLU A 387 -1.10 22.35 14.39
N MET A 388 -2.34 22.06 14.82
CA MET A 388 -3.13 20.94 14.34
C MET A 388 -3.73 21.21 12.95
N SER A 389 -3.71 22.45 12.47
CA SER A 389 -4.23 22.78 11.13
C SER A 389 -3.47 22.00 10.05
N HIS A 390 -4.23 21.50 9.08
CA HIS A 390 -3.80 20.66 7.97
C HIS A 390 -3.24 19.28 8.35
N TRP A 391 -3.39 18.86 9.61
CA TRP A 391 -3.10 17.49 10.02
C TRP A 391 -4.24 16.55 9.69
N THR A 392 -3.87 15.37 9.22
CA THR A 392 -4.78 14.23 9.11
C THR A 392 -4.72 13.40 10.39
N LEU A 393 -5.88 13.14 10.99
CA LEU A 393 -6.06 12.41 12.24
C LEU A 393 -6.74 11.07 11.96
N ALA A 394 -6.27 10.00 12.60
CA ALA A 394 -6.92 8.70 12.51
C ALA A 394 -8.12 8.64 13.48
N VAL A 395 -9.30 8.24 12.99
CA VAL A 395 -10.49 8.00 13.80
C VAL A 395 -10.48 6.54 14.24
N MET A 396 -10.36 6.30 15.55
CA MET A 396 -10.17 4.96 16.09
C MET A 396 -11.51 4.28 16.40
N ASP A 397 -11.59 2.96 16.17
CA ASP A 397 -12.73 2.13 16.56
C ASP A 397 -12.68 1.78 18.05
N ALA A 398 -12.79 2.82 18.89
CA ALA A 398 -12.80 2.72 20.34
C ALA A 398 -13.80 3.72 20.95
N SER A 399 -14.08 3.57 22.24
CA SER A 399 -14.73 4.59 23.06
C SER A 399 -13.71 5.60 23.58
N VAL A 400 -14.14 6.86 23.77
CA VAL A 400 -13.29 7.92 24.35
C VAL A 400 -12.87 7.66 25.80
N ASN A 401 -13.57 6.73 26.47
CA ASN A 401 -13.31 6.34 27.86
C ASN A 401 -12.55 5.00 27.97
N ASP A 402 -12.20 4.37 26.85
CA ASP A 402 -11.41 3.14 26.87
C ASP A 402 -9.98 3.45 27.37
N PRO A 403 -9.27 2.44 27.92
CA PRO A 403 -7.86 2.60 28.26
C PRO A 403 -7.04 3.12 27.07
N LEU A 404 -6.08 4.02 27.33
CA LEU A 404 -5.29 4.68 26.27
C LEU A 404 -4.57 3.68 25.35
N GLU A 405 -4.08 2.56 25.90
CA GLU A 405 -3.51 1.46 25.12
C GLU A 405 -4.54 0.78 24.20
N THR A 406 -5.78 0.65 24.66
CA THR A 406 -6.88 0.11 23.84
C THR A 406 -7.21 1.06 22.69
N ILE A 407 -7.32 2.37 22.96
CA ILE A 407 -7.52 3.38 21.92
C ILE A 407 -6.36 3.35 20.91
N ARG A 408 -5.12 3.29 21.39
CA ARG A 408 -3.91 3.32 20.54
C ARG A 408 -3.79 2.10 19.62
N GLN A 409 -4.28 0.94 20.05
CA GLN A 409 -4.22 -0.32 19.32
C GLN A 409 -5.51 -0.68 18.60
N ALA A 410 -6.55 0.16 18.67
CA ALA A 410 -7.82 -0.07 18.00
C ALA A 410 -7.67 0.00 16.47
N PRO A 411 -8.52 -0.70 15.70
CA PRO A 411 -8.61 -0.51 14.27
C PRO A 411 -8.97 0.93 13.89
N VAL A 412 -8.54 1.35 12.71
CA VAL A 412 -8.90 2.65 12.14
C VAL A 412 -10.21 2.53 11.37
N ILE A 413 -11.16 3.43 11.65
CA ILE A 413 -12.41 3.54 10.90
C ILE A 413 -12.20 4.38 9.63
N GLY A 414 -11.38 5.41 9.74
CA GLY A 414 -11.06 6.32 8.67
C GLY A 414 -10.20 7.48 9.17
N TRP A 415 -10.06 8.50 8.34
CA TRP A 415 -9.26 9.67 8.66
C TRP A 415 -10.07 10.95 8.44
N VAL A 416 -9.74 11.96 9.22
CA VAL A 416 -10.27 13.31 9.07
C VAL A 416 -9.12 14.30 8.98
N CYS A 417 -9.32 15.45 8.34
CA CYS A 417 -8.31 16.50 8.27
C CYS A 417 -8.80 17.75 9.00
N VAL A 418 -8.02 18.26 9.94
CA VAL A 418 -8.31 19.54 10.61
C VAL A 418 -7.97 20.64 9.62
N SER A 419 -8.97 21.32 9.06
CA SER A 419 -8.72 22.34 8.04
C SER A 419 -8.35 23.70 8.61
N ASP A 420 -8.85 24.02 9.82
CA ASP A 420 -8.73 25.33 10.45
C ASP A 420 -9.03 25.22 11.95
N VAL A 421 -8.34 26.00 12.78
CA VAL A 421 -8.52 26.05 14.24
C VAL A 421 -8.67 27.51 14.68
N ASP A 422 -9.83 27.86 15.23
CA ASP A 422 -10.11 29.16 15.82
C ASP A 422 -10.06 29.05 17.35
N LYS A 423 -8.89 29.34 17.92
CA LYS A 423 -8.66 29.30 19.37
C LYS A 423 -9.54 30.30 20.12
N GLY A 424 -9.78 31.47 19.53
CA GLY A 424 -10.59 32.54 20.13
C GLY A 424 -12.05 32.14 20.30
N ARG A 425 -12.62 31.46 19.30
CA ARG A 425 -14.00 30.93 19.36
C ARG A 425 -14.10 29.53 19.96
N ARG A 426 -12.97 28.88 20.28
CA ARG A 426 -12.90 27.47 20.71
C ARG A 426 -13.58 26.52 19.72
N ARG A 427 -13.35 26.75 18.43
CA ARG A 427 -13.91 25.93 17.34
C ARG A 427 -12.84 25.46 16.39
N LEU A 428 -13.03 24.27 15.84
CA LEU A 428 -12.22 23.76 14.73
C LEU A 428 -13.12 23.38 13.57
N LYS A 429 -12.59 23.47 12.35
CA LYS A 429 -13.21 22.95 11.14
C LYS A 429 -12.50 21.65 10.77
N ILE A 430 -13.28 20.60 10.54
CA ILE A 430 -12.79 19.28 10.19
C ILE A 430 -13.39 18.88 8.83
N LEU A 431 -12.52 18.53 7.90
CA LEU A 431 -12.84 17.85 6.66
C LEU A 431 -12.99 16.35 6.93
N SER A 432 -14.15 15.79 6.64
CA SER A 432 -14.47 14.37 6.82
C SER A 432 -14.98 13.75 5.52
N PRO A 433 -14.60 12.51 5.18
CA PRO A 433 -15.12 11.81 4.00
C PRO A 433 -16.65 11.61 4.08
N VAL A 434 -17.18 11.51 5.31
CA VAL A 434 -18.61 11.32 5.57
C VAL A 434 -19.09 12.37 6.59
N SER A 435 -20.22 13.01 6.30
CA SER A 435 -20.88 13.94 7.23
C SER A 435 -21.41 13.20 8.46
N GLY A 436 -21.31 13.80 9.65
CA GLY A 436 -21.74 13.15 10.86
C GLY A 436 -21.04 13.67 12.12
N ARG A 437 -21.52 13.20 13.28
CA ARG A 437 -20.90 13.50 14.57
C ARG A 437 -19.58 12.74 14.72
N LEU A 438 -18.59 13.39 15.31
CA LEU A 438 -17.28 12.81 15.59
C LEU A 438 -17.16 12.46 17.08
N THR A 439 -17.87 11.40 17.49
CA THR A 439 -17.94 10.96 18.91
C THR A 439 -16.83 10.00 19.31
N ARG A 440 -15.98 9.60 18.36
CA ARG A 440 -14.91 8.61 18.56
C ARG A 440 -13.58 9.30 18.80
N PRO A 441 -12.66 8.66 19.54
CA PRO A 441 -11.35 9.24 19.80
C PRO A 441 -10.55 9.31 18.49
N MET A 442 -9.93 10.48 18.28
CA MET A 442 -9.02 10.72 17.16
C MET A 442 -7.58 10.70 17.65
N VAL A 443 -6.67 10.13 16.87
CA VAL A 443 -5.24 10.09 17.18
C VAL A 443 -4.47 10.96 16.21
N TRP A 444 -3.78 11.95 16.77
CA TRP A 444 -2.79 12.80 16.11
C TRP A 444 -1.42 12.13 16.21
N GLY A 445 -0.99 11.50 15.10
CA GLY A 445 0.36 10.96 14.96
C GLY A 445 1.39 12.03 14.63
N ARG A 446 2.66 11.61 14.47
CA ARG A 446 3.76 12.48 14.03
C ARG A 446 4.04 12.40 12.54
N TRP A 447 3.49 11.38 11.90
CA TRP A 447 3.68 11.10 10.49
C TRP A 447 2.40 10.54 9.86
N PRO A 448 2.10 10.91 8.60
CA PRO A 448 2.85 11.78 7.68
C PRO A 448 2.90 13.27 8.08
N GLU A 449 3.86 14.03 7.54
CA GLU A 449 4.02 15.46 7.83
C GLU A 449 2.80 16.32 7.40
N PRO A 450 2.51 17.44 8.08
CA PRO A 450 1.29 18.23 7.88
C PRO A 450 1.37 19.19 6.71
N TYR A 451 1.15 18.75 5.47
CA TYR A 451 1.20 19.70 4.35
C TYR A 451 0.28 19.30 3.18
N VAL A 452 -0.97 18.99 3.49
CA VAL A 452 -2.01 19.00 2.47
C VAL A 452 -3.00 20.09 2.82
N ASN A 453 -2.78 21.30 2.28
CA ASN A 453 -3.88 22.25 2.16
C ASN A 453 -4.88 21.64 1.17
N LEU A 454 -5.79 20.83 1.70
CA LEU A 454 -6.81 20.11 0.94
C LEU A 454 -7.92 21.04 0.42
N LEU A 455 -7.98 22.28 0.93
CA LEU A 455 -9.00 23.27 0.62
C LEU A 455 -8.42 24.51 -0.09
N GLY A 456 -7.20 24.38 -0.64
CA GLY A 456 -6.53 25.43 -1.41
C GLY A 456 -7.29 25.82 -2.67
#